data_AF-A3A8X0-F1
#
_entry.id   AF-A3A8X0-F1
#
_cell.length_a   1.000
_cell.length_b   1.000
_cell.length_c   1.000
_cell.angle_alpha   90.00
_cell.angle_beta   90.00
_cell.angle_gamma   90.00
#
_symmetry.space_group_name_H-M   'P 1'
#
loop_
_entity.id
_entity.type
_entity.pdbx_description
1 polymer ?
#
loop_
_entity_poly.entity_id
_entity_poly.type
_entity_poly.pdbx_seq_one_letter_code
_entity_poly.pdbx_strand_id
1 'polypeptide(L)'
;MAAEGGSAFAGQKVPLIDASMALKMEETCPTPEEVKHLSPADERLAAKEYSDGELNKSHAEVCREADKNSAAYLLAKRAKLQALIKEEWAKIDFSRVHVGDWDEEAGCYK
;
A
#
# COMPACT_ATOMS: atom_id res chain seq x y z
N MET A 1 34.25 0.08 -33.86
CA MET A 1 34.55 -0.80 -32.71
C MET A 1 33.31 -0.84 -31.85
N ALA A 2 32.93 -2.04 -31.42
CA ALA A 2 31.82 -2.26 -30.50
C ALA A 2 32.12 -1.61 -29.14
N ALA A 3 31.09 -1.03 -28.53
CA ALA A 3 31.01 -0.86 -27.09
C ALA A 3 29.69 -1.51 -26.67
N GLU A 4 29.79 -2.76 -26.27
CA GLU A 4 28.78 -3.47 -25.50
C GLU A 4 28.65 -2.79 -24.15
N GLY A 5 27.41 -2.55 -23.72
CA GLY A 5 27.09 -2.01 -22.40
C GLY A 5 25.77 -2.60 -21.95
N GLY A 6 25.82 -3.86 -21.52
CA GLY A 6 24.67 -4.59 -21.02
C GLY A 6 24.03 -3.91 -19.82
N SER A 7 22.73 -3.63 -19.91
CA SER A 7 21.91 -3.39 -18.74
C SER A 7 21.36 -4.73 -18.27
N ALA A 8 21.99 -5.20 -17.20
CA ALA A 8 21.74 -6.42 -16.46
C ALA A 8 20.26 -6.58 -16.03
N PHE A 9 19.77 -7.80 -16.24
CA PHE A 9 18.74 -8.49 -15.48
C PHE A 9 17.45 -7.72 -15.16
N ALA A 10 16.47 -7.96 -16.04
CA ALA A 10 15.06 -8.03 -15.71
C ALA A 10 14.81 -9.09 -14.62
N GLY A 11 15.15 -8.77 -13.37
CA GLY A 11 14.62 -9.44 -12.20
C GLY A 11 13.22 -8.91 -11.94
N GLN A 12 12.23 -9.44 -12.67
CA GLN A 12 10.82 -9.18 -12.39
C GLN A 12 10.51 -9.75 -11.00
N LYS A 13 10.68 -8.92 -9.97
CA LYS A 13 10.11 -9.16 -8.65
C LYS A 13 8.60 -9.01 -8.79
N VAL A 14 7.93 -10.02 -9.35
CA VAL A 14 6.50 -10.16 -9.11
C VAL A 14 6.38 -10.26 -7.59
N PRO A 15 5.65 -9.34 -6.92
CA PRO A 15 5.47 -9.43 -5.49
C PRO A 15 4.93 -10.82 -5.20
N LEU A 16 5.54 -11.53 -4.25
CA LEU A 16 5.17 -12.90 -3.88
C LEU A 16 3.65 -13.07 -3.70
N ILE A 17 2.97 -11.98 -3.30
CA ILE A 17 1.52 -11.88 -3.14
C ILE A 17 0.76 -12.07 -4.46
N ASP A 18 1.17 -11.43 -5.56
CA ASP A 18 0.48 -11.52 -6.87
C ASP A 18 0.61 -12.91 -7.49
N ALA A 19 1.80 -13.52 -7.41
CA ALA A 19 2.03 -14.88 -7.92
C ALA A 19 1.24 -15.92 -7.12
N SER A 20 1.11 -15.73 -5.80
CA SER A 20 0.30 -16.59 -4.94
C SER A 20 -1.19 -16.49 -5.27
N MET A 21 -1.69 -15.27 -5.51
CA MET A 21 -3.09 -15.07 -5.92
C MET A 21 -3.38 -15.65 -7.30
N ALA A 22 -2.44 -15.55 -8.25
CA ALA A 22 -2.59 -16.14 -9.57
C ALA A 22 -2.68 -17.67 -9.53
N LEU A 23 -1.86 -18.34 -8.72
CA LEU A 23 -1.93 -19.79 -8.52
C LEU A 23 -3.20 -20.22 -7.78
N LYS A 24 -3.67 -19.43 -6.81
CA LYS A 24 -4.89 -19.74 -6.04
C LYS A 24 -6.18 -19.53 -6.84
N MET A 25 -6.17 -18.66 -7.85
CA MET A 25 -7.33 -18.44 -8.74
C MET A 25 -7.58 -19.61 -9.71
N GLU A 26 -6.58 -20.46 -9.97
CA GLU A 26 -6.72 -21.63 -10.85
C GLU A 26 -7.33 -22.85 -10.11
N GLU A 27 -7.28 -22.87 -8.77
CA GLU A 27 -8.06 -23.80 -7.95
C GLU A 27 -9.53 -23.35 -7.98
N THR A 28 -10.21 -23.78 -9.04
CA THR A 28 -11.65 -23.54 -9.21
C THR A 28 -12.37 -24.13 -8.00
N CYS A 29 -13.08 -23.28 -7.24
CA CYS A 29 -13.90 -23.75 -6.13
C CYS A 29 -14.84 -24.87 -6.62
N PRO A 30 -14.91 -26.02 -5.92
CA PRO A 30 -15.81 -27.10 -6.33
C PRO A 30 -17.25 -26.60 -6.32
N THR A 31 -17.99 -26.97 -7.35
CA THR A 31 -19.43 -26.71 -7.50
C THR A 31 -20.22 -27.41 -6.38
N PRO A 32 -21.41 -26.92 -6.01
CA PRO A 32 -22.24 -27.55 -4.99
C PRO A 32 -22.56 -29.04 -5.24
N GLU A 33 -22.48 -29.47 -6.50
CA GLU A 33 -22.67 -30.85 -6.93
C GLU A 33 -21.42 -31.71 -6.64
N GLU A 34 -20.22 -31.17 -6.87
CA GLU A 34 -18.95 -31.82 -6.53
C GLU A 34 -18.78 -31.97 -5.01
N VAL A 35 -19.25 -30.99 -4.23
CA VAL A 35 -19.21 -31.02 -2.76
C VAL A 35 -19.96 -32.22 -2.19
N LYS A 36 -21.03 -32.71 -2.82
CA LYS A 36 -21.79 -33.90 -2.34
C LYS A 36 -21.02 -35.21 -2.40
N HIS A 37 -19.96 -35.27 -3.22
CA HIS A 37 -19.12 -36.46 -3.37
C HIS A 37 -17.85 -36.40 -2.53
N LEU A 38 -17.64 -35.30 -1.81
CA LEU A 38 -16.49 -35.09 -0.96
C LEU A 38 -16.62 -35.89 0.34
N SER A 39 -15.47 -36.27 0.91
CA SER A 39 -15.47 -36.75 2.28
C SER A 39 -15.82 -35.58 3.23
N PRO A 40 -16.34 -35.83 4.45
CA PRO A 40 -16.61 -34.75 5.41
C PRO A 40 -15.40 -33.87 5.74
N ALA A 41 -14.18 -34.38 5.55
CA ALA A 41 -12.96 -33.59 5.68
C ALA A 41 -12.78 -32.60 4.51
N ASP A 42 -13.04 -33.07 3.28
CA ASP A 42 -12.93 -32.27 2.07
C ASP A 42 -14.08 -31.24 1.96
N GLU A 43 -15.29 -31.56 2.43
CA GLU A 43 -16.40 -30.60 2.54
C GLU A 43 -16.04 -29.40 3.43
N ARG A 44 -15.35 -29.66 4.56
CA ARG A 44 -14.89 -28.59 5.48
C ARG A 44 -13.81 -27.72 4.83
N LEU A 45 -12.93 -28.32 4.03
CA LEU A 45 -11.92 -27.57 3.28
C LEU A 45 -12.56 -26.71 2.19
N ALA A 46 -13.50 -27.25 1.42
CA ALA A 46 -14.24 -26.51 0.39
C ALA A 46 -15.05 -25.34 0.98
N ALA A 47 -15.74 -25.57 2.11
CA ALA A 47 -16.47 -24.51 2.82
C ALA A 47 -15.52 -23.40 3.30
N LYS A 48 -14.31 -23.77 3.77
CA LYS A 48 -13.28 -22.82 4.17
C LYS A 48 -12.78 -22.00 2.97
N GLU A 49 -12.48 -22.64 1.85
CA GLU A 49 -12.04 -21.95 0.63
C GLU A 49 -13.09 -21.00 0.06
N TYR A 50 -14.37 -21.38 0.08
CA TYR A 50 -15.46 -20.48 -0.29
C TYR A 50 -15.53 -19.26 0.63
N SER A 51 -15.42 -19.49 1.95
CA SER A 51 -15.42 -18.41 2.94
C SER A 51 -14.23 -17.47 2.79
N ASP A 52 -13.05 -18.00 2.48
CA ASP A 52 -11.84 -17.21 2.24
C ASP A 52 -11.99 -16.41 0.93
N GLY A 53 -12.59 -16.98 -0.11
CA GLY A 53 -12.89 -16.30 -1.38
C GLY A 53 -13.88 -15.15 -1.24
N GLU A 54 -14.97 -15.33 -0.50
CA GLU A 54 -15.93 -14.25 -0.21
C GLU A 54 -15.32 -13.17 0.68
N LEU A 55 -14.58 -13.56 1.72
CA LEU A 55 -13.88 -12.62 2.61
C LEU A 55 -12.85 -11.80 1.84
N ASN A 56 -12.12 -12.42 0.91
CA ASN A 56 -11.16 -11.72 0.04
C ASN A 56 -11.86 -10.72 -0.90
N LYS A 57 -13.02 -11.06 -1.45
CA LYS A 57 -13.83 -10.12 -2.27
C LYS A 57 -14.31 -8.93 -1.44
N SER A 58 -14.84 -9.18 -0.25
CA SER A 58 -15.27 -8.11 0.67
C SER A 58 -14.09 -7.23 1.10
N HIS A 59 -12.93 -7.83 1.41
CA HIS A 59 -11.72 -7.10 1.74
C HIS A 59 -11.27 -6.20 0.58
N ALA A 60 -11.25 -6.72 -0.65
CA ALA A 60 -10.90 -5.94 -1.84
C ALA A 60 -11.88 -4.78 -2.11
N GLU A 61 -13.16 -4.95 -1.80
CA GLU A 61 -14.16 -3.87 -1.90
C GLU A 61 -13.94 -2.79 -0.82
N VAL A 62 -13.70 -3.19 0.44
CA VAL A 62 -13.37 -2.27 1.53
C VAL A 62 -12.10 -1.47 1.23
N CYS A 63 -11.03 -2.12 0.76
CA CYS A 63 -9.80 -1.43 0.37
C CYS A 63 -10.05 -0.42 -0.75
N ARG A 64 -10.82 -0.79 -1.78
CA ARG A 64 -11.13 0.09 -2.92
C ARG A 64 -11.93 1.32 -2.47
N GLU A 65 -12.88 1.14 -1.58
CA GLU A 65 -13.69 2.23 -1.03
C GLU A 65 -12.87 3.12 -0.09
N ALA A 66 -12.00 2.52 0.72
CA ALA A 66 -11.04 3.24 1.54
C ALA A 66 -10.05 4.05 0.68
N ASP A 67 -9.55 3.52 -0.43
CA ASP A 67 -8.65 4.25 -1.33
C ASP A 67 -9.35 5.43 -2.01
N LYS A 68 -10.58 5.22 -2.51
CA LYS A 68 -11.39 6.30 -3.10
C LYS A 68 -11.69 7.41 -2.09
N ASN A 69 -12.13 7.04 -0.88
CA ASN A 69 -12.53 8.01 0.12
C ASN A 69 -11.34 8.63 0.85
N SER A 70 -10.25 7.88 1.05
CA SER A 70 -9.03 8.41 1.67
C SER A 70 -8.38 9.45 0.77
N ALA A 71 -8.34 9.27 -0.55
CA ALA A 71 -7.78 10.29 -1.44
C ALA A 71 -8.52 11.62 -1.32
N ALA A 72 -9.86 11.61 -1.37
CA ALA A 72 -10.69 12.81 -1.21
C ALA A 72 -10.54 13.43 0.19
N TYR A 73 -10.58 12.60 1.24
CA TYR A 73 -10.42 13.03 2.63
C TYR A 73 -9.03 13.64 2.89
N LEU A 74 -7.97 12.99 2.41
CA LEU A 74 -6.59 13.46 2.53
C LEU A 74 -6.36 14.75 1.75
N LEU A 75 -6.96 14.90 0.56
CA LEU A 75 -6.86 16.12 -0.23
C LEU A 75 -7.53 17.30 0.48
N ALA A 76 -8.75 17.11 0.99
CA ALA A 76 -9.46 18.14 1.77
C ALA A 76 -8.70 18.52 3.05
N LYS A 77 -8.17 17.53 3.77
CA LYS A 77 -7.36 17.75 4.98
C LYS A 77 -6.04 18.47 4.66
N ARG A 78 -5.41 18.16 3.53
CA ARG A 78 -4.19 18.83 3.05
C ARG A 78 -4.43 20.30 2.75
N ALA A 79 -5.53 20.64 2.07
CA ALA A 79 -5.89 22.04 1.80
C ALA A 79 -6.10 22.83 3.10
N LYS A 80 -6.84 22.25 4.06
CA LYS A 80 -7.04 22.86 5.38
C LYS A 80 -5.73 23.03 6.15
N LEU A 81 -4.87 22.01 6.17
CA LEU A 81 -3.57 22.08 6.85
C LEU A 81 -2.65 23.12 6.20
N GLN A 82 -2.63 23.19 4.87
CA GLN A 82 -1.83 24.19 4.14
C GLN A 82 -2.31 25.62 4.44
N ALA A 83 -3.61 25.85 4.53
CA ALA A 83 -4.16 27.15 4.92
C ALA A 83 -3.74 27.53 6.34
N LEU A 84 -3.83 26.59 7.30
CA LEU A 84 -3.39 26.82 8.68
C LEU A 84 -1.90 27.11 8.78
N ILE A 85 -1.05 26.33 8.09
CA ILE A 85 0.39 26.58 8.04
C ILE A 85 0.67 27.97 7.50
N LYS A 86 0.04 28.39 6.39
CA LYS A 86 0.23 29.74 5.84
C LYS A 86 -0.19 30.84 6.81
N GLU A 87 -1.31 30.64 7.49
CA GLU A 87 -1.82 31.59 8.50
C GLU A 87 -0.83 31.72 9.67
N GLU A 88 -0.34 30.60 10.21
CA GLU A 88 0.61 30.61 11.33
C GLU A 88 1.98 31.14 10.92
N TRP A 89 2.49 30.76 9.75
CA TRP A 89 3.76 31.27 9.24
C TRP A 89 3.73 32.79 9.00
N ALA A 90 2.57 33.36 8.64
CA ALA A 90 2.41 34.81 8.50
C ALA A 90 2.44 35.55 9.84
N LYS A 91 2.17 34.88 10.96
CA LYS A 91 2.22 35.45 12.32
C LYS A 91 3.64 35.46 12.90
N ILE A 92 4.57 34.70 12.33
CA ILE A 92 5.95 34.61 12.82
C ILE A 92 6.72 35.88 12.45
N ASP A 93 7.19 36.59 13.47
CA ASP A 93 8.15 37.68 13.32
C ASP A 93 9.57 37.11 13.12
N PHE A 94 9.95 36.95 11.86
CA PHE A 94 11.28 36.46 11.49
C PHE A 94 12.43 37.43 11.83
N SER A 95 12.14 38.69 12.21
CA SER A 95 13.21 39.62 12.62
C SER A 95 13.92 39.19 13.89
N ARG A 96 13.28 38.31 14.68
CA ARG A 96 13.84 37.72 15.91
C ARG A 96 14.49 36.35 15.70
N VAL A 97 14.40 35.79 14.49
CA VAL A 97 15.00 34.50 14.17
C VAL A 97 16.45 34.74 13.78
N HIS A 98 17.36 34.36 14.66
CA HIS A 98 18.78 34.31 14.35
C HIS A 98 19.10 32.93 13.75
N VAL A 99 19.53 32.91 12.50
CA VAL A 99 20.15 31.74 11.89
C VAL A 99 21.62 31.80 12.28
N GLY A 100 22.02 30.99 13.26
CA GLY A 100 23.42 30.80 13.60
C GLY A 100 24.06 29.83 12.64
N ASP A 101 25.30 30.09 12.22
CA ASP A 101 26.09 29.12 11.49
C ASP A 101 26.53 28.03 12.46
N TRP A 102 26.26 26.77 12.12
CA TRP A 102 26.79 25.65 12.88
C TRP A 102 28.31 25.56 12.67
N ASP A 103 29.08 25.65 13.75
CA ASP A 103 30.52 25.40 13.72
C ASP A 103 30.77 23.91 13.98
N GLU A 104 31.09 23.17 12.91
CA GLU A 104 31.39 21.74 12.97
C GLU A 104 32.65 21.41 13.80
N GLU A 105 33.62 22.33 13.88
CA GLU A 105 34.85 22.12 14.65
C GLU A 105 34.62 22.36 16.14
N ALA A 106 33.80 23.34 16.49
CA ALA A 106 33.46 23.67 17.87
C ALA A 106 32.27 22.84 18.43
N GLY A 107 31.45 22.26 17.56
CA GLY A 107 30.25 21.51 17.94
C GLY A 107 29.13 22.38 18.52
N CYS A 108 29.03 23.64 18.09
CA CYS A 108 27.98 24.57 18.54
C CYS A 108 27.61 25.61 17.47
N TYR A 109 26.47 26.30 17.63
CA TYR A 109 26.11 27.45 16.78
C TYR A 109 26.97 28.68 17.11
N LYS A 110 27.37 29.44 16.09
CA LYS A 110 27.97 30.79 16.20
C LYS A 110 26.91 31.88 16.30
#